data_AF-A0A3D4HSM6-F1
#
_entry.id   AF-A0A3D4HSM6-F1
#
_cell.length_a   1.000
_cell.length_b   1.000
_cell.length_c   1.000
_cell.angle_alpha   90.00
_cell.angle_beta   90.00
_cell.angle_gamma   90.00
#
_symmetry.space_group_name_H-M   'P 1'
#
loop_
_entity.id
_entity.type
_entity.pdbx_description
1 polymer ?
#
loop_
_entity_poly.entity_id
_entity_poly.type
_entity_poly.pdbx_seq_one_letter_code
_entity_poly.pdbx_strand_id
1 'polypeptide(L)' 'MTNSTRVPNRLANEKSPYLLQHANNPVNWIVGV' A
#
# COMPACT_ATOMS: atom_id res chain seq x y z
N MET A 1 -17.23 -12.86 8.90
CA MET A 1 -16.92 -11.89 7.84
C MET A 1 -16.15 -10.75 8.46
N THR A 2 -14.81 -10.81 8.46
CA THR A 2 -13.98 -9.75 9.04
C THR A 2 -13.95 -8.58 8.05
N ASN A 3 -14.59 -7.46 8.40
CA ASN A 3 -14.41 -6.18 7.71
C ASN A 3 -12.96 -5.71 7.93
N SER A 4 -12.02 -6.30 7.21
CA SER A 4 -10.68 -5.77 7.09
C SER A 4 -10.77 -4.49 6.28
N THR A 5 -11.01 -3.37 6.96
CA THR A 5 -10.69 -2.04 6.47
C THR A 5 -9.21 -2.07 6.13
N ARG A 6 -8.88 -2.36 4.86
CA ARG A 6 -7.51 -2.38 4.38
C ARG A 6 -7.02 -0.94 4.44
N VAL A 7 -6.32 -0.60 5.53
CA VAL A 7 -5.69 0.70 5.69
C VAL A 7 -4.62 0.80 4.59
N PRO A 8 -4.75 1.75 3.65
CA PRO A 8 -3.74 1.92 2.62
C PRO A 8 -2.41 2.28 3.27
N ASN A 9 -1.33 1.65 2.82
CA ASN A 9 0.02 1.96 3.30
C ASN A 9 0.57 3.22 2.59
N ARG A 10 1.83 3.57 2.89
CA ARG A 10 2.49 4.77 2.34
C ARG A 10 2.56 4.80 0.82
N LEU A 11 2.46 3.65 0.14
CA LEU A 11 2.45 3.56 -1.32
C LEU A 11 1.18 4.12 -1.97
N ALA A 12 0.12 4.40 -1.20
CA ALA A 12 -1.11 4.96 -1.72
C ALA A 12 -0.92 6.34 -2.39
N ASN A 13 0.16 7.05 -2.07
CA ASN A 13 0.51 8.35 -2.66
C ASN A 13 1.62 8.27 -3.73
N GLU A 14 2.07 7.07 -4.08
CA GLU A 14 3.10 6.87 -5.08
C GLU A 14 2.55 7.03 -6.50
N LYS A 15 3.40 7.47 -7.44
CA LYS A 15 3.01 7.63 -8.85
C LYS A 15 3.27 6.40 -9.70
N SER A 16 4.14 5.50 -9.24
CA SER A 16 4.48 4.30 -10.00
C SER A 16 3.30 3.33 -10.00
N PRO A 17 2.82 2.89 -11.19
CA PRO A 17 1.76 1.89 -11.28
C PRO A 17 2.10 0.58 -10.57
N TYR A 18 3.40 0.24 -10.49
CA TYR A 18 3.88 -0.92 -9.75
C TYR A 18 3.73 -0.76 -8.24
N LEU A 19 4.05 0.42 -7.69
CA LEU A 19 3.93 0.68 -6.26
C LEU A 19 2.47 0.79 -5.81
N LEU A 20 1.60 1.40 -6.63
CA LEU A 20 0.17 1.52 -6.35
C LEU A 20 -0.53 0.15 -6.26
N GLN A 21 -0.07 -0.85 -7.00
CA GLN A 21 -0.59 -2.22 -6.88
C GLN A 21 -0.39 -2.82 -5.48
N HIS A 22 0.61 -2.33 -4.74
CA HIS A 22 0.92 -2.78 -3.39
C HIS A 22 0.39 -1.86 -2.28
N ALA A 23 -0.37 -0.81 -2.61
CA ALA A 23 -0.88 0.19 -1.66
C ALA A 23 -1.84 -0.39 -0.59
N ASN A 24 -2.51 -1.50 -0.88
CA ASN A 24 -3.47 -2.15 0.03
C ASN A 24 -2.89 -3.40 0.72
N ASN A 25 -1.58 -3.62 0.64
CA ASN A 25 -0.91 -4.71 1.33
C ASN A 25 -0.66 -4.31 2.79
N PRO A 26 -1.00 -5.13 3.80
CA PRO A 26 -0.66 -4.86 5.21
C PRO A 26 0.85 -4.73 5.47
N VAL A 27 1.70 -5.14 4.52
CA VAL A 27 3.14 -4.91 4.55
C VAL A 27 3.43 -3.42 4.35
N ASN A 28 4.12 -2.81 5.31
CA ASN A 28 4.59 -1.43 5.20
C ASN A 28 5.86 -1.39 4.33
N TRP A 29 5.68 -1.14 3.04
CA TRP A 29 6.77 -1.00 2.09
C TRP A 29 7.50 0.33 2.32
N ILE A 30 8.82 0.23 2.54
CA ILE A 30 9.71 1.40 2.52
C ILE A 30 10.14 1.55 1.07
N VAL A 31 9.66 2.58 0.39
CA VAL A 31 10.27 3.00 -0.87
C VAL A 31 11.72 3.40 -0.56
N GLY A 32 12.66 2.78 -1.25
CA GLY A 32 14.09 3.01 -1.03
C GLY A 32 14.40 4.50 -1.14
N VAL A 33 15.25 4.97 -0.21
CA VAL A 33 15.92 6.27 -0.29
C VAL A 33 16.72 6.35 -1.59
#